data_AF-A0A9D8HJZ9-F1
#
_entry.id   AF-A0A9D8HJZ9-F1
#
_cell.length_a   1.000
_cell.length_b   1.000
_cell.length_c   1.000
_cell.angle_alpha   90.00
_cell.angle_beta   90.00
_cell.angle_gamma   90.00
#
_symmetry.space_group_name_H-M   'P 1'
#
loop_
_entity.id
_entity.type
_entity.pdbx_description
1 polymer ?
#
loop_
_entity_poly.entity_id
_entity_poly.type
_entity_poly.pdbx_seq_one_letter_code
_entity_poly.pdbx_strand_id
1 'polypeptide(L)'
;EQITYIDANGKISLETVLGKATNQSLVKNRKPQDLSKKNINLLNYAQRQIELLGTLVDQKELLSYQLRLAQLLNPEIEKIRLQSLLKDYEKSITTLRNKLKINKTRFTITSAKEELPITLVNEFDQVVDLKLSIRALNSKVIVGPTGQIRLEAKSKQQVLLPIEVLATGESALLAQLTNLDNKPIGDPVNINLKLSVISPVATWITSGAAVLLFVAALIQSVRRVRRGK
;
A
#
# COMPACT_ATOMS: atom_id res chain seq x y z
N GLU A 1 -27.54 -0.17 -13.70
CA GLU A 1 -27.51 -0.90 -12.41
C GLU A 1 -27.03 -0.03 -11.25
N GLN A 2 -25.83 0.57 -11.31
CA GLN A 2 -25.28 1.37 -10.19
C GLN A 2 -26.13 2.57 -9.76
N ILE A 3 -26.64 3.37 -10.70
CA ILE A 3 -27.50 4.53 -10.37
C ILE A 3 -28.80 4.07 -9.69
N THR A 4 -29.44 3.03 -10.22
CA THR A 4 -30.65 2.43 -9.63
C THR A 4 -30.41 1.93 -8.21
N TYR A 5 -29.25 1.31 -7.96
CA TYR A 5 -28.84 0.88 -6.62
C TYR A 5 -28.63 2.07 -5.68
N ILE A 6 -27.95 3.12 -6.13
CA ILE A 6 -27.71 4.35 -5.36
C ILE A 6 -29.04 5.03 -5.01
N ASP A 7 -29.96 5.16 -5.97
CA ASP A 7 -31.25 5.82 -5.76
C ASP A 7 -32.12 5.06 -4.74
N ALA A 8 -32.20 3.73 -4.86
CA ALA A 8 -32.95 2.89 -3.93
C ALA A 8 -32.38 2.97 -2.51
N ASN A 9 -31.07 2.83 -2.37
CA ASN A 9 -30.40 2.90 -1.06
C ASN A 9 -30.38 4.32 -0.47
N GLY A 10 -30.36 5.35 -1.31
CA GLY A 10 -30.48 6.74 -0.90
C GLY A 10 -31.85 7.03 -0.30
N LYS A 11 -32.92 6.50 -0.91
CA LYS A 11 -34.27 6.54 -0.34
C LYS A 11 -34.32 5.84 1.02
N ILE A 12 -33.85 4.60 1.11
CA ILE A 12 -33.84 3.83 2.37
C ILE A 12 -33.07 4.59 3.46
N SER A 13 -31.90 5.15 3.13
CA SER A 13 -31.09 5.92 4.06
C SER A 13 -31.82 7.17 4.56
N LEU A 14 -32.54 7.87 3.67
CA LEU A 14 -33.32 9.05 4.01
C LEU A 14 -34.51 8.69 4.92
N GLU A 15 -35.26 7.65 4.57
CA GLU A 15 -36.41 7.18 5.36
C GLU A 15 -35.99 6.74 6.76
N THR A 16 -34.84 6.07 6.86
CA THR A 16 -34.23 5.65 8.14
C THR A 16 -33.93 6.87 9.02
N VAL A 17 -33.36 7.94 8.45
CA VAL A 17 -33.04 9.17 9.20
C VAL A 17 -34.30 9.95 9.56
N LEU A 18 -35.30 10.01 8.68
CA LEU A 18 -36.53 10.77 8.90
C LEU A 18 -37.57 10.02 9.76
N GLY A 19 -37.41 8.71 9.95
CA GLY A 19 -38.39 7.86 10.64
C GLY A 19 -39.75 7.76 9.94
N LYS A 20 -39.81 8.07 8.65
CA LYS A 20 -41.06 8.07 7.85
C LYS A 20 -40.79 7.74 6.39
N ALA A 21 -41.82 7.20 5.73
CA ALA A 21 -41.78 6.95 4.30
C ALA A 21 -41.64 8.27 3.51
N THR A 22 -40.89 8.20 2.42
CA THR A 22 -40.69 9.31 1.49
C THR A 22 -41.07 8.89 0.08
N ASN A 23 -41.53 9.86 -0.71
CA ASN A 23 -41.67 9.63 -2.15
C ASN A 23 -40.28 9.73 -2.78
N GLN A 24 -39.93 8.74 -3.59
CA GLN A 24 -38.69 8.81 -4.37
C GLN A 24 -38.80 10.00 -5.30
N SER A 25 -37.88 10.95 -5.18
CA SER A 25 -37.84 12.06 -6.12
C SER A 25 -37.51 11.52 -7.51
N LEU A 26 -38.47 11.57 -8.43
CA LEU A 26 -38.24 11.34 -9.86
C LEU A 26 -37.50 12.51 -10.52
N VAL A 27 -37.26 13.59 -9.76
CA VAL A 27 -36.61 14.80 -10.24
C VAL A 27 -35.12 14.54 -10.38
N LYS A 28 -34.69 14.29 -11.62
CA LYS A 28 -33.28 14.38 -12.00
C LYS A 28 -32.84 15.84 -11.97
N ASN A 29 -31.57 16.08 -11.68
CA ASN A 29 -30.98 17.41 -11.72
C ASN A 29 -31.29 18.09 -13.06
N ARG A 30 -32.01 19.21 -13.02
CA ARG A 30 -32.41 19.98 -14.22
C ARG A 30 -31.22 20.68 -14.89
N LYS A 31 -30.14 20.90 -14.12
CA LYS A 31 -28.87 21.48 -14.55
C LYS A 31 -27.72 20.80 -13.80
N PRO A 32 -26.50 20.75 -14.37
CA PRO A 32 -25.33 20.26 -13.64
C PRO A 32 -24.99 21.19 -12.47
N GLN A 33 -24.37 20.64 -11.43
CA GLN A 33 -23.79 21.45 -10.35
C GLN A 33 -22.60 22.26 -10.88
N ASP A 34 -22.50 23.52 -10.48
CA ASP A 34 -21.38 24.39 -10.85
C ASP A 34 -20.12 23.99 -10.06
N LEU A 35 -19.23 23.27 -10.74
CA LEU A 35 -17.99 22.74 -10.15
C LEU A 35 -16.76 23.31 -10.84
N SER A 36 -15.80 23.77 -10.03
CA SER A 36 -14.48 24.11 -10.54
C SER A 36 -13.76 22.87 -11.07
N LYS A 37 -12.80 23.04 -11.99
CA LYS A 37 -11.95 21.94 -12.49
C LYS A 37 -11.29 21.15 -11.35
N LYS A 38 -10.85 21.83 -10.28
CA LYS A 38 -10.29 21.19 -9.08
C LYS A 38 -11.30 20.24 -8.42
N ASN A 39 -12.54 20.69 -8.27
CA ASN A 39 -13.60 19.92 -7.61
C ASN A 39 -14.03 18.72 -8.48
N ILE A 40 -14.08 18.90 -9.80
CA ILE A 40 -14.31 17.80 -10.74
C ILE A 40 -13.21 16.73 -10.59
N ASN A 41 -11.94 17.14 -10.52
CA ASN A 41 -10.83 16.21 -10.34
C ASN A 41 -10.91 15.46 -8.99
N LEU A 42 -11.30 16.14 -7.92
CA LEU A 42 -11.53 15.52 -6.61
C LEU A 42 -12.62 14.45 -6.68
N LEU A 43 -13.77 14.76 -7.29
CA LEU A 43 -14.89 13.81 -7.39
C LEU A 43 -14.52 12.62 -8.29
N ASN A 44 -13.85 12.87 -9.41
CA ASN A 44 -13.34 11.81 -10.29
C ASN A 44 -12.32 10.91 -9.57
N TYR A 45 -11.43 11.50 -8.79
CA TYR A 45 -10.48 10.75 -7.96
C TYR A 45 -11.23 9.88 -6.94
N ALA A 46 -12.19 10.45 -6.21
CA ALA A 46 -12.98 9.72 -5.22
C ALA A 46 -13.76 8.56 -5.84
N GLN A 47 -14.39 8.78 -6.99
CA GLN A 47 -15.10 7.73 -7.74
C GLN A 47 -14.17 6.57 -8.10
N ARG A 48 -12.97 6.87 -8.61
CA ARG A 48 -11.96 5.84 -8.91
C ARG A 48 -11.53 5.06 -7.66
N GLN A 49 -11.37 5.74 -6.52
CA GLN A 49 -11.02 5.06 -5.26
C GLN A 49 -12.14 4.10 -4.81
N ILE A 50 -13.39 4.54 -4.92
CA ILE A 50 -14.57 3.71 -4.62
C ILE A 50 -14.61 2.50 -5.55
N GLU A 51 -14.41 2.68 -6.85
CA GLU A 51 -14.42 1.57 -7.81
C GLU A 51 -13.29 0.57 -7.56
N LEU A 52 -12.09 1.05 -7.25
CA LEU A 52 -10.94 0.20 -6.92
C LEU A 52 -11.20 -0.62 -5.66
N LEU A 53 -11.68 0.01 -4.59
CA LEU A 53 -12.03 -0.70 -3.35
C LEU A 53 -13.24 -1.61 -3.55
N GLY A 54 -14.15 -1.29 -4.47
CA GLY A 54 -15.27 -2.16 -4.84
C GLY A 54 -14.86 -3.47 -5.50
N THR A 55 -13.60 -3.61 -5.92
CA THR A 55 -13.04 -4.91 -6.34
C THR A 55 -12.66 -5.82 -5.17
N LEU A 56 -12.68 -5.29 -3.95
CA LEU A 56 -12.16 -5.93 -2.74
C LEU A 56 -13.21 -6.10 -1.64
N VAL A 57 -14.18 -5.19 -1.56
CA VAL A 57 -15.22 -5.19 -0.54
C VAL A 57 -16.59 -5.02 -1.18
N ASP A 58 -17.62 -5.48 -0.47
CA ASP A 58 -19.01 -5.35 -0.89
C ASP A 58 -19.42 -3.87 -1.03
N GLN A 59 -20.37 -3.62 -1.94
CA GLN A 59 -20.90 -2.28 -2.18
C GLN A 59 -21.48 -1.61 -0.93
N LYS A 60 -21.93 -2.37 0.07
CA LYS A 60 -22.46 -1.82 1.33
C LYS A 60 -21.42 -1.03 2.13
N GLU A 61 -20.14 -1.41 2.08
CA GLU A 61 -19.04 -0.68 2.73
C GLU A 61 -18.79 0.69 2.08
N LEU A 62 -19.13 0.80 0.79
CA LEU A 62 -18.82 1.96 -0.05
C LEU A 62 -20.04 2.86 -0.28
N LEU A 63 -21.24 2.36 0.01
CA LEU A 63 -22.51 3.01 -0.27
C LEU A 63 -22.60 4.42 0.35
N SER A 64 -22.16 4.59 1.60
CA SER A 64 -22.20 5.90 2.27
C SER A 64 -21.36 6.96 1.52
N TYR A 65 -20.23 6.56 0.92
CA TYR A 65 -19.36 7.45 0.14
C TYR A 65 -19.97 7.74 -1.23
N GLN A 66 -20.57 6.74 -1.89
CA GLN A 66 -21.29 6.92 -3.15
C GLN A 66 -22.50 7.85 -2.99
N LEU A 67 -23.28 7.69 -1.92
CA LEU A 67 -24.41 8.57 -1.62
C LEU A 67 -23.96 10.01 -1.37
N ARG A 68 -22.86 10.21 -0.62
CA ARG A 68 -22.28 11.54 -0.42
C ARG A 68 -21.80 12.16 -1.73
N LEU A 69 -21.16 11.38 -2.60
CA LEU A 69 -20.79 11.85 -3.95
C LEU A 69 -22.01 12.31 -4.74
N ALA A 70 -23.09 11.51 -4.75
CA ALA A 70 -24.32 11.86 -5.44
C ALA A 70 -24.96 13.15 -4.88
N GLN A 71 -24.95 13.33 -3.56
CA GLN A 71 -25.43 14.56 -2.92
C GLN A 71 -24.63 15.79 -3.36
N LEU A 72 -23.30 15.69 -3.46
CA LEU A 72 -22.44 16.80 -3.88
C LEU A 72 -22.70 17.27 -5.31
N LEU A 73 -23.30 16.41 -6.15
CA LEU A 73 -23.69 16.74 -7.52
C LEU A 73 -25.04 17.46 -7.59
N ASN A 74 -25.73 17.71 -6.46
CA ASN A 74 -26.98 18.45 -6.44
C ASN A 74 -26.73 19.95 -6.74
N PRO A 75 -27.31 20.51 -7.83
CA PRO A 75 -27.14 21.91 -8.22
C PRO A 75 -27.82 22.92 -7.28
N GLU A 76 -28.67 22.47 -6.37
CA GLU A 76 -29.37 23.32 -5.39
C GLU A 76 -28.51 23.61 -4.15
N ILE A 77 -27.34 22.97 -4.02
CA ILE A 77 -26.42 23.27 -2.92
C ILE A 77 -25.72 24.59 -3.19
N GLU A 78 -25.87 25.53 -2.26
CA GLU A 78 -25.18 26.82 -2.27
C GLU A 78 -23.66 26.67 -2.34
N LYS A 79 -23.00 27.55 -3.10
CA LYS A 79 -21.57 27.47 -3.39
C LYS A 79 -20.69 27.43 -2.13
N ILE A 80 -21.00 28.22 -1.10
CA ILE A 80 -20.22 28.26 0.15
C ILE A 80 -20.33 26.93 0.89
N ARG A 81 -21.56 26.41 1.03
CA ARG A 81 -21.83 25.12 1.66
C ARG A 81 -21.18 23.97 0.90
N LEU A 82 -21.24 24.01 -0.43
CA LEU A 82 -20.60 23.02 -1.30
C LEU A 82 -19.10 22.91 -1.04
N GLN A 83 -18.37 24.02 -0.86
CA GLN A 83 -16.93 23.96 -0.58
C GLN A 83 -16.62 23.24 0.74
N SER A 84 -17.42 23.48 1.79
CA SER A 84 -17.26 22.77 3.06
C SER A 84 -17.52 21.27 2.88
N LEU A 85 -18.62 20.92 2.21
CA LEU A 85 -18.99 19.52 1.98
C LEU A 85 -17.94 18.79 1.13
N LEU A 86 -17.35 19.44 0.13
CA LEU A 86 -16.28 18.87 -0.68
C LEU A 86 -15.01 18.61 0.14
N LYS A 87 -14.64 19.53 1.03
CA LYS A 87 -13.48 19.35 1.93
C LYS A 87 -13.71 18.20 2.91
N ASP A 88 -14.91 18.11 3.48
CA ASP A 88 -15.28 17.01 4.37
C ASP A 88 -15.33 15.68 3.63
N TYR A 89 -15.81 15.69 2.38
CA TYR A 89 -15.82 14.52 1.52
C TYR A 89 -14.42 14.04 1.15
N GLU A 90 -13.51 14.95 0.78
CA GLU A 90 -12.10 14.66 0.54
C GLU A 90 -11.45 13.95 1.74
N LYS A 91 -11.70 14.45 2.95
CA LYS A 91 -11.25 13.81 4.19
C LYS A 91 -11.86 12.43 4.36
N SER A 92 -13.16 12.27 4.08
CA SER A 92 -13.83 10.97 4.19
C SER A 92 -13.27 9.92 3.22
N ILE A 93 -12.91 10.32 2.00
CA ILE A 93 -12.29 9.45 1.00
C ILE A 93 -10.86 9.08 1.41
N THR A 94 -10.13 10.02 2.00
CA THR A 94 -8.81 9.73 2.59
C THR A 94 -8.92 8.69 3.70
N THR A 95 -9.92 8.81 4.58
CA THR A 95 -10.20 7.81 5.63
C THR A 95 -10.58 6.45 5.04
N LEU A 96 -11.47 6.41 4.04
CA LEU A 96 -11.85 5.18 3.35
C LEU A 96 -10.63 4.45 2.78
N ARG A 97 -9.79 5.17 2.03
CA ARG A 97 -8.58 4.61 1.44
C ARG A 97 -7.61 4.08 2.50
N ASN A 98 -7.50 4.76 3.65
CA ASN A 98 -6.59 4.37 4.73
C ASN A 98 -7.11 3.22 5.61
N LYS A 99 -8.34 2.74 5.38
CA LYS A 99 -8.85 1.50 6.02
C LYS A 99 -8.02 0.28 5.61
N LEU A 100 -7.46 0.29 4.40
CA LEU A 100 -6.54 -0.73 3.95
C LEU A 100 -5.16 -0.11 3.74
N LYS A 101 -4.18 -0.49 4.57
CA LYS A 101 -2.86 0.15 4.54
C LYS A 101 -1.74 -0.78 4.97
N ILE A 102 -0.53 -0.40 4.56
CA ILE A 102 0.72 -0.94 5.06
C ILE A 102 1.20 0.00 6.18
N ASN A 103 1.55 -0.53 7.34
CA ASN A 103 2.15 0.30 8.38
C ASN A 103 3.59 0.64 7.99
N LYS A 104 3.94 1.92 8.13
CA LYS A 104 5.30 2.39 7.85
C LYS A 104 6.28 1.85 8.89
N THR A 105 7.32 1.17 8.43
CA THR A 105 8.38 0.61 9.26
C THR A 105 9.76 0.98 8.71
N ARG A 106 10.79 0.78 9.54
CA ARG A 106 12.20 0.87 9.16
C ARG A 106 12.93 -0.33 9.72
N PHE A 107 13.90 -0.84 8.98
CA PHE A 107 14.65 -2.03 9.39
C PHE A 107 16.15 -1.78 9.33
N THR A 108 16.88 -2.42 10.24
CA THR A 108 18.34 -2.55 10.17
C THR A 108 18.65 -4.01 9.91
N ILE A 109 19.30 -4.29 8.78
CA ILE A 109 19.52 -5.64 8.26
C ILE A 109 20.99 -5.99 8.46
N THR A 110 21.25 -7.06 9.20
CA THR A 110 22.62 -7.51 9.51
C THR A 110 22.98 -8.84 8.83
N SER A 111 21.99 -9.51 8.23
CA SER A 111 22.16 -10.79 7.54
C SER A 111 21.97 -10.65 6.03
N ALA A 112 22.65 -11.51 5.26
CA ALA A 112 22.53 -11.53 3.80
C ALA A 112 21.14 -11.95 3.32
N LYS A 113 20.44 -12.79 4.09
CA LYS A 113 19.05 -13.20 3.84
C LYS A 113 18.25 -12.99 5.12
N GLU A 114 17.10 -12.34 5.01
CA GLU A 114 16.25 -12.01 6.15
C GLU A 114 14.78 -11.94 5.70
N GLU A 115 13.84 -12.20 6.61
CA GLU A 115 12.41 -12.08 6.37
C GLU A 115 11.87 -10.86 7.12
N LEU A 116 11.48 -9.81 6.39
CA LEU A 116 10.98 -8.57 6.99
C LEU A 116 9.50 -8.70 7.37
N PRO A 117 9.12 -8.47 8.64
CA PRO A 117 7.72 -8.50 9.03
C PRO A 117 7.02 -7.21 8.60
N ILE A 118 6.26 -7.27 7.50
CA ILE A 118 5.47 -6.15 7.00
C ILE A 118 4.07 -6.23 7.59
N THR A 119 3.68 -5.22 8.38
CA THR A 119 2.35 -5.18 8.99
C THR A 119 1.33 -4.56 8.04
N LEU A 120 0.30 -5.33 7.73
CA LEU A 120 -0.87 -4.92 6.95
C LEU A 120 -2.05 -4.70 7.88
N VAL A 121 -2.91 -3.75 7.52
CA VAL A 121 -4.08 -3.36 8.31
C VAL A 121 -5.31 -3.38 7.43
N ASN A 122 -6.37 -4.03 7.92
CA ASN A 122 -7.70 -3.99 7.36
C ASN A 122 -8.69 -3.48 8.41
N GLU A 123 -9.29 -2.33 8.17
CA GLU A 123 -10.33 -1.72 9.01
C GLU A 123 -11.74 -1.90 8.42
N PHE A 124 -11.90 -2.66 7.33
CA PHE A 124 -13.22 -3.06 6.83
C PHE A 124 -13.81 -4.18 7.69
N ASP A 125 -15.15 -4.29 7.68
CA ASP A 125 -15.90 -5.34 8.35
C ASP A 125 -15.94 -6.64 7.52
N GLN A 126 -15.00 -6.79 6.59
CA GLN A 126 -14.93 -7.89 5.63
C GLN A 126 -13.51 -8.41 5.48
N VAL A 127 -13.40 -9.69 5.14
CA VAL A 127 -12.14 -10.30 4.72
C VAL A 127 -11.79 -9.79 3.33
N VAL A 128 -10.51 -9.45 3.12
CA VAL A 128 -10.03 -8.92 1.85
C VAL A 128 -8.87 -9.74 1.31
N ASP A 129 -8.96 -10.13 0.03
CA ASP A 129 -7.91 -10.85 -0.69
C ASP A 129 -7.05 -9.89 -1.52
N LEU A 130 -5.73 -9.92 -1.29
CA LEU A 130 -4.78 -8.91 -1.75
C LEU A 130 -3.47 -9.54 -2.24
N LYS A 131 -2.64 -8.71 -2.87
CA LYS A 131 -1.22 -8.97 -3.10
C LYS A 131 -0.39 -7.81 -2.60
N LEU A 132 0.88 -8.08 -2.30
CA LEU A 132 1.85 -7.07 -1.87
C LEU A 132 2.91 -6.88 -2.96
N SER A 133 2.76 -5.81 -3.74
CA SER A 133 3.72 -5.43 -4.77
C SER A 133 4.86 -4.64 -4.14
N ILE A 134 6.10 -5.13 -4.26
CA ILE A 134 7.27 -4.49 -3.67
C ILE A 134 8.34 -4.30 -4.74
N ARG A 135 8.99 -3.12 -4.70
CA ARG A 135 10.12 -2.79 -5.56
C ARG A 135 11.26 -2.21 -4.73
N ALA A 136 12.47 -2.73 -4.92
CA ALA A 136 13.67 -2.11 -4.37
C ALA A 136 14.00 -0.81 -5.13
N LEU A 137 14.35 0.26 -4.41
CA LEU A 137 14.72 1.55 -5.01
C LEU A 137 16.17 1.59 -5.48
N ASN A 138 16.96 0.55 -5.20
CA ASN A 138 18.31 0.37 -5.70
C ASN A 138 18.68 -1.12 -5.81
N SER A 139 19.84 -1.41 -6.43
CA SER A 139 20.32 -2.77 -6.68
C SER A 139 21.00 -3.44 -5.49
N LYS A 140 20.89 -2.90 -4.27
CA LYS A 140 21.53 -3.48 -3.08
C LYS A 140 20.70 -4.58 -2.43
N VAL A 141 19.41 -4.64 -2.76
CA VAL A 141 18.45 -5.59 -2.16
C VAL A 141 17.64 -6.24 -3.27
N ILE A 142 17.55 -7.56 -3.23
CA ILE A 142 16.62 -8.35 -4.00
C ILE A 142 15.44 -8.69 -3.09
N VAL A 143 14.24 -8.60 -3.63
CA VAL A 143 13.01 -8.92 -2.91
C VAL A 143 12.42 -10.20 -3.50
N GLY A 144 12.16 -11.18 -2.65
CA GLY A 144 11.51 -12.42 -3.05
C GLY A 144 10.01 -12.25 -3.30
N PRO A 145 9.36 -13.22 -3.95
CA PRO A 145 7.94 -13.16 -4.22
C PRO A 145 7.13 -13.21 -2.93
N THR A 146 6.01 -12.48 -2.88
CA THR A 146 4.98 -12.65 -1.87
C THR A 146 3.76 -13.31 -2.50
N GLY A 147 3.12 -14.22 -1.75
CA GLY A 147 1.91 -14.89 -2.20
C GLY A 147 0.67 -14.00 -2.13
N GLN A 148 -0.49 -14.58 -2.45
CA GLN A 148 -1.77 -13.97 -2.13
C GLN A 148 -1.92 -13.87 -0.60
N ILE A 149 -2.48 -12.75 -0.16
CA ILE A 149 -2.68 -12.43 1.25
C ILE A 149 -4.18 -12.33 1.49
N ARG A 150 -4.70 -13.17 2.37
CA ARG A 150 -6.06 -13.07 2.90
C ARG A 150 -6.00 -12.32 4.23
N LEU A 151 -6.62 -11.15 4.29
CA LEU A 151 -6.56 -10.27 5.45
C LEU A 151 -7.93 -10.20 6.12
N GLU A 152 -8.02 -10.71 7.34
CA GLU A 152 -9.28 -10.82 8.08
C GLU A 152 -9.92 -9.45 8.36
N ALA A 153 -11.24 -9.44 8.57
CA ALA A 153 -12.00 -8.24 8.93
C ALA A 153 -11.45 -7.61 10.23
N LYS A 154 -11.36 -6.27 10.27
CA LYS A 154 -10.88 -5.49 11.43
C LYS A 154 -9.59 -6.03 12.08
N SER A 155 -8.65 -6.47 11.25
CA SER A 155 -7.44 -7.16 11.69
C SER A 155 -6.15 -6.44 11.29
N LYS A 156 -5.07 -6.85 11.95
CA LYS A 156 -3.69 -6.54 11.55
C LYS A 156 -2.95 -7.86 11.38
N GLN A 157 -2.23 -8.00 10.28
CA GLN A 157 -1.48 -9.21 9.97
C GLN A 157 -0.07 -8.86 9.54
N GLN A 158 0.91 -9.64 10.01
CA GLN A 158 2.27 -9.55 9.54
C GLN A 158 2.48 -10.52 8.37
N VAL A 159 3.02 -10.00 7.28
CA VAL A 159 3.46 -10.78 6.13
C VAL A 159 4.98 -10.74 6.11
N LEU A 160 5.59 -11.92 6.09
CA LEU A 160 7.04 -12.08 6.05
C LEU A 160 7.53 -11.88 4.61
N LEU A 161 8.34 -10.84 4.42
CA LEU A 161 8.91 -10.49 3.13
C LEU A 161 10.35 -11.01 3.04
N PRO A 162 10.62 -12.06 2.25
CA PRO A 162 11.98 -12.52 2.05
C PRO A 162 12.77 -11.47 1.27
N ILE A 163 13.93 -11.08 1.80
CA ILE A 163 14.89 -10.20 1.13
C ILE A 163 16.27 -10.83 1.10
N GLU A 164 17.05 -10.44 0.09
CA GLU A 164 18.47 -10.77 -0.02
C GLU A 164 19.28 -9.48 -0.21
N VAL A 165 20.31 -9.30 0.62
CA VAL A 165 21.18 -8.13 0.64
C VAL A 165 22.46 -8.43 -0.11
N LEU A 166 22.74 -7.62 -1.13
CA LEU A 166 23.92 -7.74 -1.98
C LEU A 166 25.05 -6.80 -1.53
N ALA A 167 24.72 -5.68 -0.89
CA ALA A 167 25.69 -4.66 -0.49
C ALA A 167 25.26 -3.85 0.75
N THR A 168 26.24 -3.29 1.45
CA THR A 168 26.08 -2.48 2.66
C THR A 168 25.61 -1.04 2.35
N GLY A 169 25.09 -0.34 3.37
CA GLY A 169 24.69 1.07 3.32
C GLY A 169 23.17 1.27 3.32
N GLU A 170 22.71 2.44 2.87
CA GLU A 170 21.27 2.76 2.86
C GLU A 170 20.57 2.19 1.61
N SER A 171 19.34 1.73 1.80
CA SER A 171 18.39 1.30 0.76
C SER A 171 16.95 1.58 1.19
N ALA A 172 16.01 1.29 0.30
CA ALA A 172 14.59 1.51 0.51
C ALA A 172 13.76 0.61 -0.41
N LEU A 173 12.60 0.17 0.10
CA LEU A 173 11.60 -0.59 -0.65
C LEU A 173 10.33 0.23 -0.79
N LEU A 174 9.79 0.28 -2.01
CA LEU A 174 8.46 0.81 -2.28
C LEU A 174 7.45 -0.33 -2.23
N ALA A 175 6.63 -0.36 -1.20
CA ALA A 175 5.59 -1.37 -1.01
C ALA A 175 4.21 -0.78 -1.33
N GLN A 176 3.39 -1.52 -2.06
CA GLN A 176 2.07 -1.12 -2.50
C GLN A 176 1.14 -2.33 -2.42
N LEU A 177 -0.02 -2.18 -1.80
CA LEU A 177 -1.08 -3.19 -1.88
C LEU A 177 -1.69 -3.18 -3.27
N THR A 178 -2.02 -4.35 -3.79
CA THR A 178 -2.78 -4.48 -5.03
C THR A 178 -3.93 -5.46 -4.84
N ASN A 179 -4.97 -5.33 -5.67
CA ASN A 179 -5.96 -6.38 -5.81
C ASN A 179 -5.37 -7.60 -6.55
N LEU A 180 -6.18 -8.65 -6.75
CA LEU A 180 -5.73 -9.87 -7.45
C LEU A 180 -5.37 -9.63 -8.93
N ASP A 181 -5.91 -8.58 -9.55
CA ASP A 181 -5.61 -8.13 -10.92
C ASP A 181 -4.38 -7.20 -11.00
N ASN A 182 -3.65 -7.01 -9.91
CA ASN A 182 -2.49 -6.13 -9.79
C ASN A 182 -2.80 -4.62 -9.94
N LYS A 183 -4.06 -4.20 -9.73
CA LYS A 183 -4.41 -2.78 -9.62
C LYS A 183 -4.01 -2.25 -8.25
N PRO A 184 -3.35 -1.08 -8.16
CA PRO A 184 -2.86 -0.53 -6.89
C PRO A 184 -4.02 -0.06 -6.00
N ILE A 185 -3.90 -0.36 -4.71
CA ILE A 185 -4.87 -0.06 -3.65
C ILE A 185 -4.17 0.72 -2.55
N GLY A 186 -4.70 1.89 -2.20
CA GLY A 186 -4.10 2.75 -1.20
C GLY A 186 -2.83 3.45 -1.68
N ASP A 187 -2.13 4.10 -0.75
CA ASP A 187 -0.88 4.79 -1.06
C ASP A 187 0.33 3.85 -0.96
N PRO A 188 1.36 4.06 -1.80
CA PRO A 188 2.61 3.34 -1.66
C PRO A 188 3.32 3.79 -0.38
N VAL A 189 3.94 2.83 0.30
CA VAL A 189 4.72 3.06 1.51
C VAL A 189 6.19 2.82 1.23
N ASN A 190 7.01 3.81 1.58
CA ASN A 190 8.46 3.68 1.53
C ASN A 190 8.98 3.09 2.84
N ILE A 191 9.63 1.92 2.75
CA ILE A 191 10.24 1.19 3.86
C ILE A 191 11.75 1.40 3.78
N ASN A 192 12.30 2.14 4.74
CA ASN A 192 13.73 2.44 4.76
C ASN A 192 14.52 1.28 5.35
N LEU A 193 15.62 0.91 4.70
CA LEU A 193 16.51 -0.18 5.09
C LEU A 193 17.92 0.34 5.34
N LYS A 194 18.45 0.06 6.53
CA LYS A 194 19.88 0.23 6.85
C LYS A 194 20.58 -1.12 6.75
N LEU A 195 21.46 -1.28 5.77
CA LEU A 195 22.12 -2.55 5.48
C LEU A 195 23.51 -2.55 6.12
N SER A 196 23.72 -3.45 7.08
CA SER A 196 24.97 -3.65 7.83
C SER A 196 25.44 -5.10 7.70
N VAL A 197 25.37 -5.62 6.48
CA VAL A 197 25.77 -6.99 6.14
C VAL A 197 27.22 -7.02 5.67
N ILE A 198 27.97 -8.02 6.10
CA ILE A 198 29.28 -8.35 5.53
C ILE A 198 29.02 -9.14 4.24
N SER A 199 29.46 -8.60 3.09
CA SER A 199 29.24 -9.26 1.79
C SER A 199 29.84 -10.67 1.79
N PRO A 200 29.07 -11.73 1.47
CA PRO A 200 29.60 -13.09 1.36
C PRO A 200 30.76 -13.20 0.38
N VAL A 201 30.74 -12.40 -0.69
CA VAL A 201 31.82 -12.36 -1.70
C VAL A 201 33.12 -11.84 -1.08
N ALA A 202 33.05 -10.80 -0.25
CA ALA A 202 34.22 -10.25 0.43
C ALA A 202 34.83 -11.30 1.37
N THR A 203 34.01 -12.06 2.10
CA THR A 203 34.47 -13.14 2.97
C THR A 203 35.26 -14.19 2.19
N TRP A 204 34.77 -14.66 1.04
CA TRP A 204 35.48 -15.64 0.22
C TRP A 204 36.82 -15.12 -0.33
N ILE A 205 36.86 -13.88 -0.79
CA ILE A 205 38.10 -13.25 -1.27
C ILE A 205 39.13 -13.16 -0.15
N THR A 206 38.72 -12.68 1.03
CA THR A 206 39.62 -12.56 2.18
C THR A 206 40.10 -13.91 2.68
N SER A 207 39.23 -14.91 2.78
CA SER A 207 39.62 -16.27 3.17
C SER A 207 40.58 -16.89 2.15
N GLY A 208 40.33 -16.74 0.85
CA GLY A 208 41.23 -17.21 -0.21
C GLY A 208 42.61 -16.55 -0.15
N ALA A 209 42.65 -15.22 0.02
CA ALA A 209 43.89 -14.47 0.19
C ALA A 209 44.65 -14.92 1.45
N ALA A 210 43.97 -15.14 2.57
CA ALA A 210 44.58 -15.62 3.82
C ALA A 210 45.23 -17.00 3.64
N VAL A 211 44.57 -17.92 2.96
CA VAL A 211 45.13 -19.25 2.65
C VAL A 211 46.37 -19.13 1.77
N LEU A 212 46.32 -18.29 0.72
CA LEU A 212 47.47 -18.06 -0.15
C LEU A 212 48.66 -17.46 0.62
N LEU A 213 48.41 -16.48 1.50
CA LEU A 213 49.45 -15.90 2.35
C LEU A 213 50.07 -16.94 3.29
N PHE A 214 49.26 -17.82 3.86
CA PHE A 214 49.75 -18.89 4.72
C PHE A 214 50.66 -19.87 3.96
N VAL A 215 50.25 -20.29 2.76
CA VAL A 215 51.08 -21.13 1.88
C VAL A 215 52.38 -20.43 1.50
N ALA A 216 52.31 -19.15 1.11
CA ALA A 216 53.49 -18.36 0.77
C ALA A 216 54.47 -18.26 1.96
N ALA A 217 53.97 -18.03 3.17
CA ALA A 217 54.78 -17.98 4.38
C ALA A 217 55.49 -19.31 4.67
N LEU A 218 54.81 -20.45 4.49
CA LEU A 218 55.41 -21.78 4.63
C LEU A 218 56.53 -22.00 3.61
N ILE A 219 56.31 -21.66 2.34
CA ILE A 219 57.31 -21.78 1.27
C ILE A 219 58.53 -20.88 1.57
N GLN A 220 58.29 -19.63 1.98
CA GLN A 220 59.36 -18.70 2.33
C GLN A 220 60.18 -19.20 3.52
N SER A 221 59.52 -19.77 4.54
CA SER A 221 60.18 -20.34 5.71
C SER A 221 61.11 -21.51 5.33
N VAL A 222 60.60 -22.49 4.57
CA VAL A 222 61.41 -23.63 4.11
C VAL A 222 62.59 -23.16 3.23
N ARG A 223 62.34 -22.21 2.32
CA ARG A 223 63.40 -21.66 1.46
C ARG A 223 64.47 -20.92 2.26
N ARG A 224 64.10 -20.24 3.35
CA ARG A 224 65.03 -19.54 4.25
C ARG A 224 65.92 -20.52 4.99
N VAL A 225 65.36 -21.60 5.54
CA VAL A 225 66.13 -22.62 6.26
C VAL A 225 67.13 -23.33 5.33
N ARG A 226 66.75 -23.62 4.08
CA ARG A 226 67.65 -24.27 3.10
C ARG A 226 68.79 -23.38 2.60
N ARG A 227 68.69 -22.05 2.71
CA ARG A 227 69.75 -21.10 2.32
C ARG A 227 70.70 -20.72 3.46
N GLY A 228 70.38 -21.12 4.70
CA GLY A 228 71.21 -20.90 5.88
C GLY A 228 72.08 -22.10 6.28
N LYS A 229 72.07 -23.17 5.47
CA LYS A 229 73.08 -24.24 5.46
C LYS A 229 73.96 -24.04 4.24
#